data_AF-A0A942FPD3-F1
#
_entry.id   AF-A0A942FPD3-F1
#
_cell.length_a   1.000
_cell.length_b   1.000
_cell.length_c   1.000
_cell.angle_alpha   90.00
_cell.angle_beta   90.00
_cell.angle_gamma   90.00
#
_symmetry.space_group_name_H-M   'P 1'
#
loop_
_entity.id
_entity.type
_entity.pdbx_description
1 polymer ?
#
loop_
_entity_poly.entity_id
_entity_poly.type
_entity_poly.pdbx_seq_one_letter_code
_entity_poly.pdbx_strand_id
1 'polypeptide(L)'
;MAGEAHQSDVIIGAARRSLVDQRAGGRRVLPQGARAIKRGHFGRKLRNVALAVGGIWLGLSVVGSIIGGIGWEGLLLGIVVTGGAVWAFGKYPRMKPPTIADLDPTQTDVRKLVGQTELWLESQRPALPAPAVQLVDQIGHQLDVLGAQLAQTDQDHPKAGEVRKLVGEHLPGLIQGYRQIPEQLRYEERAGSSPNKQFIDGLSTISAEIDSVTRQLAMGSLDSLAIKSRYLEYKYGETGMDGESQT
;
A
#
# COMPACT_ATOMS: atom_id res chain seq x y z
N MET A 1 -46.70 -15.99 -28.29
CA MET A 1 -45.95 -14.99 -27.47
C MET A 1 -45.45 -15.62 -26.16
N ALA A 2 -44.72 -16.74 -26.22
CA ALA A 2 -44.24 -17.46 -25.02
C ALA A 2 -42.71 -17.36 -24.82
N GLY A 3 -41.98 -16.76 -25.76
CA GLY A 3 -40.52 -16.65 -25.72
C GLY A 3 -39.98 -15.50 -24.86
N GLU A 4 -40.71 -14.38 -24.78
CA GLU A 4 -40.25 -13.17 -24.07
C GLU A 4 -40.24 -13.36 -22.55
N ALA A 5 -41.21 -14.10 -22.01
CA ALA A 5 -41.26 -14.45 -20.59
C ALA A 5 -40.05 -15.31 -20.18
N HIS A 6 -39.68 -16.29 -21.01
CA HIS A 6 -38.53 -17.16 -20.76
C HIS A 6 -37.20 -16.40 -20.84
N GLN A 7 -37.05 -15.41 -21.73
CA GLN A 7 -35.86 -14.56 -21.77
C GLN A 7 -35.78 -13.65 -20.54
N SER A 8 -36.92 -13.14 -20.07
CA SER A 8 -36.99 -12.29 -18.87
C SER A 8 -36.53 -13.03 -17.62
N ASP A 9 -36.94 -14.29 -17.45
CA ASP A 9 -36.53 -15.11 -16.30
C ASP A 9 -35.02 -15.42 -16.30
N VAL A 10 -34.43 -15.65 -17.48
CA VAL A 10 -32.99 -15.86 -17.63
C VAL A 10 -32.21 -14.58 -17.29
N ILE A 11 -32.69 -13.42 -17.74
CA ILE A 11 -32.07 -12.13 -17.46
C ILE A 11 -32.18 -11.77 -15.97
N ILE A 12 -33.35 -11.96 -15.35
CA ILE A 12 -33.54 -11.71 -13.91
C ILE A 12 -32.69 -12.67 -13.06
N GLY A 13 -32.56 -13.93 -13.48
CA GLY A 13 -31.68 -14.91 -12.83
C GLY A 13 -30.19 -14.57 -12.96
N ALA A 14 -29.76 -14.02 -14.10
CA ALA A 14 -28.40 -13.53 -14.29
C ALA A 14 -28.13 -12.25 -13.48
N ALA A 15 -29.08 -11.32 -13.45
CA ALA A 15 -28.99 -10.09 -12.65
C ALA A 15 -28.91 -10.38 -11.14
N ARG A 16 -29.73 -11.32 -10.63
CA ARG A 16 -29.64 -11.75 -9.22
C ARG A 16 -28.30 -12.39 -8.90
N ARG A 17 -27.77 -13.25 -9.77
CA ARG A 17 -26.42 -13.82 -9.61
C ARG A 17 -25.35 -12.73 -9.55
N SER A 18 -25.42 -11.73 -10.43
CA SER A 18 -24.48 -10.60 -10.42
C SER A 18 -24.60 -9.74 -9.14
N LEU A 19 -25.82 -9.59 -8.59
CA LEU A 19 -26.04 -8.85 -7.34
C LEU A 19 -25.58 -9.63 -6.11
N VAL A 20 -25.74 -10.95 -6.10
CA VAL A 20 -25.21 -11.83 -5.05
C VAL A 20 -23.69 -11.82 -5.08
N ASP A 21 -23.08 -11.88 -6.27
CA ASP A 21 -21.63 -11.77 -6.46
C ASP A 21 -21.09 -10.38 -6.05
N GLN A 22 -21.83 -9.31 -6.38
CA GLN A 22 -21.53 -7.96 -5.90
C GLN A 22 -21.69 -7.79 -4.39
N ARG A 23 -22.66 -8.47 -3.76
CA ARG A 23 -22.85 -8.46 -2.30
C ARG A 23 -21.85 -9.37 -1.57
N ALA A 24 -21.37 -10.43 -2.21
CA ALA A 24 -20.40 -11.38 -1.68
C ALA A 24 -18.94 -10.90 -1.80
N GLY A 25 -18.67 -9.74 -2.41
CA GLY A 25 -17.33 -9.16 -2.45
C GLY A 25 -16.97 -8.41 -3.73
N GLY A 26 -17.87 -8.32 -4.71
CA GLY A 26 -17.65 -7.60 -5.98
C GLY A 26 -17.61 -6.06 -5.89
N ARG A 27 -17.10 -5.50 -4.79
CA ARG A 27 -16.68 -4.10 -4.73
C ARG A 27 -15.18 -4.13 -4.50
N ARG A 28 -14.42 -3.83 -5.56
CA ARG A 28 -12.98 -3.53 -5.52
C ARG A 28 -12.69 -2.69 -4.28
N VAL A 29 -12.27 -3.36 -3.21
CA VAL A 29 -11.72 -2.71 -2.04
C VAL A 29 -10.36 -2.26 -2.54
N LEU A 30 -10.30 -1.03 -3.04
CA LEU A 30 -9.01 -0.36 -3.12
C LEU A 30 -8.43 -0.46 -1.69
N PRO A 31 -7.27 -1.12 -1.53
CA PRO A 31 -6.68 -1.29 -0.21
C PRO A 31 -6.55 0.08 0.45
N GLN A 32 -6.95 0.16 1.72
CA GLN A 32 -7.06 1.42 2.44
C GLN A 32 -5.68 2.10 2.59
N GLY A 33 -4.58 1.33 2.49
CA GLY A 33 -3.21 1.82 2.38
C GLY A 33 -2.95 2.74 1.18
N ALA A 34 -3.65 2.54 0.05
CA ALA A 34 -3.52 3.38 -1.15
C ALA A 34 -4.05 4.81 -0.94
N ARG A 35 -4.99 5.02 0.01
CA ARG A 35 -5.51 6.36 0.34
C ARG A 35 -4.58 7.13 1.28
N ALA A 36 -3.87 6.44 2.17
CA ALA A 36 -2.92 7.05 3.09
C ALA A 36 -1.66 7.58 2.36
N ILE A 37 -1.13 6.80 1.41
CA ILE A 37 0.02 7.22 0.58
C ILE A 37 -0.38 8.32 -0.42
N LYS A 38 -1.60 8.24 -0.98
CA LYS A 38 -2.14 9.34 -1.81
C LYS A 38 -2.25 10.65 -1.03
N ARG A 39 -2.61 10.64 0.26
CA ARG A 39 -2.76 11.89 1.06
C ARG A 39 -1.43 12.61 1.34
N GLY A 40 -0.37 11.88 1.70
CA GLY A 40 0.93 12.50 1.98
C GLY A 40 1.60 13.14 0.75
N HIS A 41 1.52 12.46 -0.40
CA HIS A 41 2.15 12.93 -1.64
C HIS A 41 1.30 13.94 -2.42
N PHE A 42 -0.04 13.88 -2.31
CA PHE A 42 -0.91 14.92 -2.83
C PHE A 42 -0.79 16.21 -2.02
N GLY A 43 -0.57 16.13 -0.70
CA GLY A 43 -0.29 17.29 0.15
C GLY A 43 0.97 18.06 -0.25
N ARG A 44 2.09 17.37 -0.56
CA ARG A 44 3.31 18.02 -1.08
C ARG A 44 3.12 18.64 -2.46
N LYS A 45 2.37 17.98 -3.35
CA LYS A 45 1.99 18.55 -4.66
C LYS A 45 1.13 19.79 -4.50
N LEU A 46 0.11 19.74 -3.65
CA LEU A 46 -0.79 20.86 -3.38
C LEU A 46 -0.03 22.02 -2.72
N ARG A 47 0.87 21.73 -1.78
CA ARG A 47 1.75 22.73 -1.16
C ARG A 47 2.66 23.40 -2.19
N ASN A 48 3.33 22.63 -3.05
CA ASN A 48 4.24 23.21 -4.04
C ASN A 48 3.49 24.02 -5.11
N VAL A 49 2.30 23.56 -5.52
CA VAL A 49 1.41 24.33 -6.41
C VAL A 49 0.89 25.58 -5.71
N ALA A 50 0.46 25.50 -4.46
CA ALA A 50 0.01 26.65 -3.67
C ALA A 50 1.13 27.67 -3.42
N LEU A 51 2.37 27.21 -3.19
CA LEU A 51 3.55 28.08 -3.07
C LEU A 51 3.91 28.75 -4.41
N ALA A 52 3.83 28.01 -5.53
CA ALA A 52 4.08 28.57 -6.85
C ALA A 52 3.01 29.61 -7.23
N VAL A 53 1.73 29.28 -7.04
CA VAL A 53 0.62 30.21 -7.27
C VAL A 53 0.73 31.41 -6.34
N GLY A 54 0.98 31.18 -5.05
CA GLY A 54 1.19 32.24 -4.06
C GLY A 54 2.35 33.16 -4.43
N GLY A 55 3.48 32.62 -4.87
CA GLY A 55 4.64 33.40 -5.33
C GLY A 55 4.36 34.25 -6.57
N ILE A 56 3.60 33.71 -7.53
CA ILE A 56 3.18 34.45 -8.74
C ILE A 56 2.27 35.63 -8.36
N TRP A 57 1.26 35.39 -7.52
CA TRP A 57 0.34 36.44 -7.06
C TRP A 57 1.04 37.49 -6.20
N LEU A 58 2.00 37.08 -5.37
CA LEU A 58 2.79 37.99 -4.53
C LEU A 58 3.75 38.83 -5.37
N GLY A 59 4.38 38.25 -6.40
CA GLY A 59 5.19 38.97 -7.38
C GLY A 59 4.38 39.98 -8.19
N LEU A 60 3.19 39.59 -8.67
CA LEU A 60 2.27 40.52 -9.34
C LEU A 60 1.86 41.67 -8.39
N SER A 61 1.54 41.37 -7.14
CA SER A 61 1.13 42.37 -6.15
C SER A 61 2.23 43.42 -5.88
N VAL A 62 3.49 42.97 -5.77
CA VAL A 62 4.65 43.87 -5.58
C VAL A 62 4.88 44.76 -6.82
N VAL A 63 4.85 44.17 -8.02
CA VAL A 63 5.07 44.93 -9.28
C VAL A 63 3.92 45.92 -9.52
N GLY A 64 2.68 45.53 -9.21
CA GLY A 64 1.50 46.39 -9.33
C GLY A 64 1.48 47.58 -8.38
N SER A 65 2.08 47.44 -7.21
CA SER A 65 2.19 48.50 -6.20
C SER A 65 3.18 49.60 -6.61
N ILE A 66 4.22 49.25 -7.37
CA ILE A 66 5.30 50.19 -7.76
C ILE A 66 4.93 51.02 -9.01
N ILE A 67 4.12 50.48 -9.93
CA ILE A 67 3.92 51.06 -11.28
C ILE A 67 2.56 51.79 -11.44
N GLY A 68 1.81 52.00 -10.35
CA GLY A 68 0.61 52.86 -10.38
C GLY A 68 -0.65 52.19 -10.93
N GLY A 69 -0.86 50.92 -10.58
CA GLY A 69 -2.11 50.19 -10.82
C GLY A 69 -1.99 49.13 -11.91
N ILE A 70 -2.28 47.88 -11.54
CA ILE A 70 -2.52 46.80 -12.51
C ILE A 70 -3.85 47.10 -13.19
N GLY A 71 -3.81 47.72 -14.37
CA GLY A 71 -4.97 47.81 -15.25
C GLY A 71 -5.50 46.43 -15.64
N TRP A 72 -6.60 46.38 -16.40
CA TRP A 72 -7.19 45.13 -16.86
C TRP A 72 -6.17 44.20 -17.58
N GLU A 73 -5.14 44.78 -18.18
CA GLU A 73 -4.04 44.09 -18.86
C GLU A 73 -3.20 43.22 -17.92
N GLY A 74 -2.94 43.66 -16.69
CA GLY A 74 -2.20 42.84 -15.72
C GLY A 74 -3.06 41.72 -15.12
N LEU A 75 -4.39 41.90 -15.07
CA LEU A 75 -5.32 40.83 -14.72
C LEU A 75 -5.32 39.73 -15.80
N LEU A 76 -5.33 40.11 -17.09
CA LEU A 76 -5.18 39.15 -18.19
C LEU A 76 -3.83 38.42 -18.17
N LEU A 77 -2.73 39.14 -17.95
CA LEU A 77 -1.41 38.53 -17.85
C LEU A 77 -1.37 37.51 -16.69
N GLY A 78 -1.96 37.85 -15.54
CA GLY A 78 -2.10 36.96 -14.40
C GLY A 78 -2.89 35.69 -14.72
N ILE A 79 -3.97 35.79 -15.50
CA ILE A 79 -4.78 34.64 -15.95
C ILE A 79 -3.96 33.74 -16.90
N VAL A 80 -3.22 34.32 -17.84
CA VAL A 80 -2.39 33.56 -18.80
C VAL A 80 -1.23 32.86 -18.09
N VAL A 81 -0.56 33.54 -17.16
CA VAL A 81 0.53 32.95 -16.36
C VAL A 81 -0.01 31.85 -15.44
N THR A 82 -1.18 32.05 -14.82
CA THR A 82 -1.84 31.03 -13.99
C THR A 82 -2.26 29.83 -14.84
N GLY A 83 -2.84 30.05 -16.01
CA GLY A 83 -3.19 28.98 -16.96
C GLY A 83 -1.96 28.21 -17.43
N GLY A 84 -0.86 28.90 -17.74
CA GLY A 84 0.43 28.31 -18.09
C GLY A 84 1.03 27.48 -16.95
N ALA A 85 0.96 27.97 -15.72
CA ALA A 85 1.38 27.23 -14.52
C ALA A 85 0.51 25.99 -14.31
N VAL A 86 -0.82 26.09 -14.39
CA VAL A 86 -1.73 24.94 -14.27
C VAL A 86 -1.49 23.93 -15.38
N TRP A 87 -1.23 24.37 -16.61
CA TRP A 87 -0.91 23.49 -17.73
C TRP A 87 0.47 22.80 -17.55
N ALA A 88 1.49 23.55 -17.13
CA ALA A 88 2.82 23.01 -16.87
C ALA A 88 2.83 22.01 -15.70
N PHE A 89 2.15 22.34 -14.60
CA PHE A 89 1.98 21.45 -13.43
C PHE A 89 0.97 20.31 -13.68
N GLY A 90 0.08 20.45 -14.66
CA GLY A 90 -0.82 19.38 -15.10
C GLY A 90 -0.11 18.34 -15.96
N LYS A 91 0.87 18.76 -16.77
CA LYS A 91 1.68 17.88 -17.64
C LYS A 91 2.88 17.26 -16.92
N TYR A 92 3.38 17.90 -15.86
CA TYR A 92 4.49 17.44 -15.02
C TYR A 92 4.19 17.66 -13.53
N PRO A 93 4.45 16.69 -12.62
CA PRO A 93 5.34 15.56 -12.81
C PRO A 93 4.60 14.26 -13.09
N ARG A 94 4.97 13.60 -14.19
CA ARG A 94 4.74 12.16 -14.36
C ARG A 94 5.49 11.44 -13.24
N MET A 95 4.75 10.97 -12.25
CA MET A 95 5.32 10.13 -11.20
C MET A 95 5.81 8.86 -11.86
N LYS A 96 7.12 8.59 -11.77
CA LYS A 96 7.63 7.25 -12.00
C LYS A 96 6.91 6.33 -11.00
N PRO A 97 6.32 5.21 -11.45
CA PRO A 97 5.80 4.22 -10.51
C PRO A 97 6.93 3.85 -9.52
N PRO A 98 6.59 3.58 -8.25
CA PRO A 98 7.59 3.17 -7.26
C PRO A 98 8.44 2.06 -7.87
N THR A 99 9.72 2.38 -8.06
CA THR A 99 10.71 1.51 -8.70
C THR A 99 11.39 0.74 -7.58
N ILE A 100 11.88 -0.46 -7.85
CA ILE A 100 12.51 -1.38 -6.87
C ILE A 100 13.62 -0.70 -6.03
N ALA A 101 14.23 0.38 -6.54
CA ALA A 101 15.15 1.23 -5.80
C ALA A 101 14.56 1.86 -4.51
N ASP A 102 13.23 1.98 -4.39
CA ASP A 102 12.54 2.48 -3.19
C ASP A 102 12.23 1.35 -2.17
N LEU A 103 12.44 0.08 -2.55
CA LEU A 103 12.23 -1.11 -1.70
C LEU A 103 13.51 -1.54 -0.97
N ASP A 104 14.39 -0.60 -0.64
CA ASP A 104 15.63 -0.93 0.08
C ASP A 104 15.32 -1.39 1.52
N PRO A 105 15.59 -2.66 1.87
CA PRO A 105 15.39 -3.21 3.21
C PRO A 105 16.42 -2.68 4.22
N THR A 106 17.35 -1.82 3.85
CA THR A 106 18.29 -1.24 4.81
C THR A 106 17.92 0.19 5.22
N GLN A 107 17.10 0.88 4.43
CA GLN A 107 16.83 2.33 4.61
C GLN A 107 15.37 2.66 4.92
N THR A 108 14.45 1.70 4.79
CA THR A 108 13.00 1.97 4.86
C THR A 108 12.33 1.31 6.08
N ASP A 109 11.49 2.09 6.77
CA ASP A 109 10.54 1.61 7.80
C ASP A 109 9.75 0.42 7.25
N VAL A 110 9.73 -0.70 8.00
CA VAL A 110 9.09 -1.96 7.58
C VAL A 110 7.64 -1.74 7.16
N ARG A 111 6.92 -0.84 7.83
CA ARG A 111 5.53 -0.51 7.49
C ARG A 111 5.40 0.10 6.09
N LYS A 112 6.32 1.00 5.74
CA LYS A 112 6.34 1.62 4.41
C LYS A 112 6.74 0.61 3.35
N LEU A 113 7.71 -0.26 3.66
CA LEU A 113 8.15 -1.31 2.76
C LEU A 113 7.02 -2.29 2.41
N VAL A 114 6.24 -2.71 3.41
CA VAL A 114 5.07 -3.58 3.21
C VAL A 114 4.03 -2.91 2.30
N GLY A 115 3.67 -1.65 2.57
CA GLY A 115 2.70 -0.93 1.73
C GLY A 115 3.21 -0.62 0.30
N GLN A 116 4.52 -0.38 0.13
CA GLN A 116 5.12 -0.21 -1.19
C GLN A 116 5.14 -1.53 -1.97
N THR A 117 5.39 -2.65 -1.29
CA THR A 117 5.45 -3.97 -1.90
C THR A 117 4.06 -4.44 -2.32
N GLU A 118 3.03 -4.19 -1.52
CA GLU A 118 1.64 -4.45 -1.92
C GLU A 118 1.27 -3.72 -3.23
N LEU A 119 1.60 -2.42 -3.31
CA LEU A 119 1.37 -1.63 -4.52
C LEU A 119 2.19 -2.13 -5.72
N TRP A 120 3.41 -2.58 -5.46
CA TRP A 120 4.26 -3.19 -6.48
C TRP A 120 3.66 -4.52 -6.97
N LEU A 121 3.22 -5.43 -6.08
CA LEU A 121 2.58 -6.70 -6.44
C LEU A 121 1.36 -6.50 -7.34
N GLU A 122 0.53 -5.49 -7.05
CA GLU A 122 -0.63 -5.14 -7.87
C GLU A 122 -0.23 -4.82 -9.32
N SER A 123 0.90 -4.12 -9.49
CA SER A 123 1.44 -3.82 -10.83
C SER A 123 2.02 -5.05 -11.56
N GLN A 124 2.39 -6.09 -10.82
CA GLN A 124 2.99 -7.31 -11.38
C GLN A 124 1.95 -8.36 -11.81
N ARG A 125 0.73 -8.31 -11.26
CA ARG A 125 -0.39 -9.21 -11.59
C ARG A 125 -0.53 -9.59 -13.08
N PRO A 126 -0.54 -8.64 -14.05
CA PRO A 126 -0.78 -8.99 -15.46
C PRO A 126 0.34 -9.82 -16.11
N ALA A 127 1.53 -9.89 -15.50
CA ALA A 127 2.66 -10.64 -16.03
C ALA A 127 2.74 -12.08 -15.51
N LEU A 128 1.79 -12.51 -14.69
CA LEU A 128 1.82 -13.79 -13.97
C LEU A 128 0.76 -14.78 -14.50
N PRO A 129 1.02 -16.10 -14.42
CA PRO A 129 0.05 -17.11 -14.81
C PRO A 129 -1.13 -17.16 -13.81
N ALA A 130 -2.32 -17.55 -14.28
CA ALA A 130 -3.56 -17.48 -13.49
C ALA A 130 -3.49 -18.10 -12.08
N PRO A 131 -2.86 -19.27 -11.84
CA PRO A 131 -2.73 -19.83 -10.49
C PRO A 131 -1.85 -18.98 -9.56
N ALA A 132 -0.80 -18.35 -10.09
CA ALA A 132 0.10 -17.52 -9.30
C ALA A 132 -0.54 -16.18 -8.92
N VAL A 133 -1.48 -15.66 -9.73
CA VAL A 133 -2.23 -14.45 -9.39
C VAL A 133 -2.99 -14.65 -8.07
N GLN A 134 -3.68 -15.78 -7.89
CA GLN A 134 -4.41 -16.04 -6.64
C GLN A 134 -3.51 -16.04 -5.40
N LEU A 135 -2.29 -16.59 -5.52
CA LEU A 135 -1.32 -16.58 -4.42
C LEU A 135 -0.77 -15.18 -4.14
N VAL A 136 -0.49 -14.40 -5.19
CA VAL A 136 -0.07 -12.99 -5.04
C VAL A 136 -1.16 -12.15 -4.37
N ASP A 137 -2.43 -12.41 -4.68
CA ASP A 137 -3.57 -11.74 -4.06
C ASP A 137 -3.67 -12.06 -2.57
N GLN A 138 -3.51 -13.33 -2.23
CA GLN A 138 -3.46 -13.78 -0.84
C GLN A 138 -2.30 -13.14 -0.09
N ILE A 139 -1.11 -13.09 -0.69
CA ILE A 139 0.07 -12.42 -0.13
C ILE A 139 -0.23 -10.93 0.07
N GLY A 140 -0.86 -10.25 -0.90
CA GLY A 140 -1.28 -8.86 -0.77
C GLY A 140 -2.18 -8.62 0.44
N HIS A 141 -3.17 -9.49 0.67
CA HIS A 141 -4.03 -9.41 1.86
C HIS A 141 -3.25 -9.66 3.16
N GLN A 142 -2.37 -10.66 3.19
CA GLN A 142 -1.54 -10.93 4.37
C GLN A 142 -0.60 -9.76 4.68
N LEU A 143 -0.06 -9.09 3.66
CA LEU A 143 0.75 -7.89 3.82
C LEU A 143 -0.04 -6.72 4.39
N ASP A 144 -1.31 -6.52 4.01
CA ASP A 144 -2.16 -5.48 4.61
C ASP A 144 -2.39 -5.74 6.12
N VAL A 145 -2.71 -6.99 6.49
CA VAL A 145 -2.85 -7.42 7.90
C VAL A 145 -1.53 -7.22 8.66
N LEU A 146 -0.42 -7.64 8.08
CA LEU A 146 0.92 -7.49 8.66
C LEU A 146 1.27 -6.01 8.86
N GLY A 147 0.94 -5.15 7.89
CA GLY A 147 1.14 -3.71 7.97
C GLY A 147 0.36 -3.07 9.12
N ALA A 148 -0.88 -3.52 9.37
CA ALA A 148 -1.68 -3.11 10.52
C ALA A 148 -1.08 -3.58 11.85
N GLN A 149 -0.53 -4.80 11.92
CA GLN A 149 0.10 -5.33 13.13
C GLN A 149 1.43 -4.62 13.46
N LEU A 150 2.24 -4.37 12.45
CA LEU A 150 3.45 -3.54 12.54
C LEU A 150 3.12 -2.08 12.86
N ALA A 151 1.86 -1.66 12.74
CA ALA A 151 1.47 -0.33 13.18
C ALA A 151 1.51 -0.18 14.71
N GLN A 152 1.30 -1.28 15.43
CA GLN A 152 1.17 -1.35 16.88
C GLN A 152 2.42 -1.90 17.57
N THR A 153 3.33 -2.50 16.81
CA THR A 153 4.56 -3.15 17.30
C THR A 153 5.78 -2.25 17.12
N ASP A 154 6.79 -2.44 17.97
CA ASP A 154 8.07 -1.73 17.86
C ASP A 154 8.79 -2.06 16.54
N GLN A 155 9.35 -1.05 15.88
CA GLN A 155 10.03 -1.19 14.58
C GLN A 155 11.38 -1.92 14.70
N ASP A 156 12.00 -1.86 15.88
CA ASP A 156 13.29 -2.49 16.17
C ASP A 156 13.17 -3.97 16.59
N HIS A 157 11.96 -4.53 16.53
CA HIS A 157 11.73 -5.93 16.87
C HIS A 157 12.48 -6.86 15.90
N PRO A 158 13.17 -7.92 16.37
CA PRO A 158 13.93 -8.83 15.49
C PRO A 158 13.09 -9.44 14.36
N LYS A 159 11.80 -9.72 14.64
CA LYS A 159 10.84 -10.20 13.63
C LYS A 159 10.49 -9.18 12.55
N ALA A 160 10.58 -7.89 12.83
CA ALA A 160 10.41 -6.86 11.81
C ALA A 160 11.54 -6.91 10.77
N GLY A 161 12.75 -7.33 11.17
CA GLY A 161 13.87 -7.58 10.26
C GLY A 161 13.63 -8.74 9.30
N GLU A 162 13.03 -9.83 9.77
CA GLU A 162 12.65 -10.98 8.93
C GLU A 162 11.60 -10.59 7.88
N VAL A 163 10.56 -9.84 8.30
CA VAL A 163 9.56 -9.27 7.36
C VAL A 163 10.24 -8.44 6.28
N ARG A 164 11.20 -7.61 6.68
CA ARG A 164 11.90 -6.71 5.75
C ARG A 164 12.62 -7.48 4.65
N LYS A 165 13.27 -8.60 4.98
CA LYS A 165 13.92 -9.49 4.00
C LYS A 165 12.92 -10.22 3.12
N LEU A 166 11.85 -10.77 3.71
CA LEU A 166 10.80 -11.48 2.98
C LEU A 166 10.15 -10.57 1.92
N VAL A 167 9.80 -9.36 2.32
CA VAL A 167 9.03 -8.41 1.51
C VAL A 167 9.91 -7.59 0.57
N GLY A 168 11.12 -7.21 1.01
CA GLY A 168 12.03 -6.39 0.22
C GLY A 168 12.94 -7.18 -0.72
N GLU A 169 13.32 -8.41 -0.36
CA GLU A 169 14.31 -9.19 -1.11
C GLU A 169 13.71 -10.44 -1.72
N HIS A 170 13.13 -11.33 -0.90
CA HIS A 170 12.75 -12.67 -1.34
C HIS A 170 11.55 -12.64 -2.29
N LEU A 171 10.47 -11.95 -1.94
CA LEU A 171 9.27 -11.88 -2.76
C LEU A 171 9.51 -11.16 -4.10
N PRO A 172 10.14 -9.96 -4.13
CA PRO A 172 10.47 -9.32 -5.40
C PRO A 172 11.48 -10.11 -6.23
N GLY A 173 12.46 -10.75 -5.58
CA GLY A 173 13.47 -11.57 -6.22
C GLY A 173 12.87 -12.80 -6.92
N LEU A 174 11.94 -13.50 -6.27
CA LEU A 174 11.27 -14.67 -6.83
C LEU A 174 10.46 -14.33 -8.09
N ILE A 175 9.67 -13.25 -8.04
CA ILE A 175 8.86 -12.79 -9.18
C ILE A 175 9.76 -12.33 -10.33
N GLN A 176 10.85 -11.60 -10.04
CA GLN A 176 11.80 -11.18 -11.08
C GLN A 176 12.51 -12.37 -11.73
N GLY A 177 12.99 -13.31 -10.92
CA GLY A 177 13.63 -14.54 -11.42
C GLY A 177 12.70 -15.30 -12.37
N TYR A 178 11.43 -15.47 -11.99
CA TYR A 178 10.43 -16.09 -12.87
C TYR A 178 10.18 -15.30 -14.16
N ARG A 179 10.08 -13.95 -14.08
CA ARG A 179 9.85 -13.10 -15.26
C ARG A 179 11.00 -13.12 -16.26
N GLN A 180 12.23 -13.38 -15.83
CA GLN A 180 13.39 -13.52 -16.71
C GLN A 180 13.36 -14.81 -17.54
N ILE A 181 12.56 -15.81 -17.12
CA ILE A 181 12.44 -17.08 -17.83
C ILE A 181 11.56 -16.89 -19.09
N PRO A 182 12.06 -17.23 -20.29
CA PRO A 182 11.27 -17.21 -21.52
C PRO A 182 10.04 -18.11 -21.43
N GLU A 183 8.91 -17.67 -21.99
CA GLU A 183 7.61 -18.36 -21.86
C GLU A 183 7.66 -19.83 -22.26
N GLN A 184 8.32 -20.16 -23.37
CA GLN A 184 8.49 -21.53 -23.86
C GLN A 184 9.18 -22.48 -22.86
N LEU A 185 10.03 -21.95 -21.96
CA LEU A 185 10.78 -22.76 -20.99
C LEU A 185 10.04 -22.91 -19.66
N ARG A 186 8.95 -22.19 -19.43
CA ARG A 186 8.24 -22.18 -18.14
C ARG A 186 7.48 -23.48 -17.86
N TYR A 187 7.16 -24.21 -18.92
CA TYR A 187 6.44 -25.49 -18.87
C TYR A 187 7.38 -26.70 -19.02
N GLU A 188 8.63 -26.47 -19.41
CA GLU A 188 9.59 -27.55 -19.59
C GLU A 188 10.04 -28.09 -18.23
N GLU A 189 9.83 -29.38 -18.00
CA GLU A 189 10.31 -30.04 -16.79
C GLU A 189 11.83 -30.19 -16.87
N ARG A 190 12.53 -29.62 -15.89
CA ARG A 190 13.99 -29.78 -15.74
C ARG A 190 14.29 -30.14 -14.30
N ALA A 191 15.14 -31.16 -14.11
CA ALA A 191 15.50 -31.65 -12.78
C ALA A 191 14.27 -31.99 -11.90
N GLY A 192 13.21 -32.54 -12.49
CA GLY A 192 12.03 -33.04 -11.77
C GLY A 192 10.97 -31.99 -11.40
N SER A 193 11.11 -30.73 -11.84
CA SER A 193 10.06 -29.72 -11.68
C SER A 193 10.09 -28.68 -12.81
N SER A 194 8.95 -28.09 -13.14
CA SER A 194 8.89 -26.98 -14.11
C SER A 194 9.08 -25.63 -13.40
N PRO A 195 9.63 -24.60 -14.08
CA PRO A 195 9.74 -23.27 -13.48
C PRO A 195 8.41 -22.70 -12.99
N ASN A 196 7.30 -22.98 -13.68
CA ASN A 196 5.96 -22.62 -13.20
C ASN A 196 5.64 -23.25 -11.85
N LYS A 197 5.92 -24.54 -11.69
CA LYS A 197 5.67 -25.26 -10.44
C LYS A 197 6.55 -24.72 -9.31
N GLN A 198 7.86 -24.58 -9.56
CA GLN A 198 8.79 -24.01 -8.58
C GLN A 198 8.39 -22.60 -8.14
N PHE A 199 7.91 -21.78 -9.08
CA PHE A 199 7.44 -20.44 -8.78
C PHE A 199 6.19 -20.43 -7.88
N ILE A 200 5.21 -21.29 -8.18
CA ILE A 200 4.00 -21.44 -7.37
C ILE A 200 4.35 -21.96 -5.96
N ASP A 201 5.21 -22.97 -5.87
CA ASP A 201 5.67 -23.54 -4.59
C ASP A 201 6.44 -22.49 -3.75
N GLY A 202 7.29 -21.69 -4.40
CA GLY A 202 8.00 -20.58 -3.77
C GLY A 202 7.05 -19.50 -3.24
N LEU A 203 6.04 -19.10 -4.02
CA LEU A 203 5.01 -18.14 -3.57
C LEU A 203 4.20 -18.70 -2.40
N SER A 204 3.83 -19.98 -2.45
CA SER A 204 3.13 -20.65 -1.35
C SER A 204 3.97 -20.66 -0.07
N THR A 205 5.26 -20.94 -0.18
CA THR A 205 6.21 -20.90 0.94
C THR A 205 6.30 -19.50 1.56
N ILE A 206 6.42 -18.46 0.73
CA ILE A 206 6.45 -17.07 1.21
C ILE A 206 5.14 -16.70 1.92
N SER A 207 3.99 -17.08 1.37
CA SER A 207 2.67 -16.85 1.98
C SER A 207 2.56 -17.49 3.37
N ALA A 208 3.03 -18.73 3.52
CA ALA A 208 3.03 -19.44 4.81
C ALA A 208 3.96 -18.76 5.83
N GLU A 209 5.14 -18.31 5.39
CA GLU A 209 6.08 -17.62 6.26
C GLU A 209 5.54 -16.26 6.73
N ILE A 210 4.88 -15.50 5.84
CA ILE A 210 4.22 -14.24 6.20
C ILE A 210 3.13 -14.48 7.26
N ASP A 211 2.29 -15.51 7.13
CA ASP A 211 1.28 -15.85 8.14
C ASP A 211 1.92 -16.21 9.50
N SER A 212 2.98 -17.03 9.46
CA SER A 212 3.74 -17.42 10.65
C SER A 212 4.31 -16.21 11.38
N VAL A 213 4.99 -15.30 10.66
CA VAL A 213 5.58 -14.09 11.24
C VAL A 213 4.49 -13.14 11.76
N THR A 214 3.38 -13.00 11.03
CA THR A 214 2.23 -12.18 11.47
C THR A 214 1.68 -12.68 12.80
N ARG A 215 1.52 -14.00 12.95
CA ARG A 215 1.06 -14.63 14.20
C ARG A 215 2.06 -14.45 15.33
N GLN A 216 3.35 -14.60 15.07
CA GLN A 216 4.42 -14.37 16.05
C GLN A 216 4.45 -12.91 16.54
N LEU A 217 4.26 -11.95 15.65
CA LEU A 217 4.15 -10.53 16.00
C LEU A 217 2.93 -10.25 16.90
N ALA A 218 1.80 -10.91 16.61
CA ALA A 218 0.63 -10.82 17.47
C ALA A 218 0.89 -11.40 18.87
N MET A 219 1.52 -12.58 18.98
CA MET A 219 1.86 -13.20 20.26
C MET A 219 2.84 -12.35 21.09
N GLY A 220 3.92 -11.86 20.47
CA GLY A 220 4.90 -11.01 21.18
C GLY A 220 4.29 -9.72 21.74
N SER A 221 3.28 -9.15 21.07
CA SER A 221 2.57 -7.98 21.59
C SER A 221 1.79 -8.29 22.86
N LEU A 222 1.18 -9.48 22.96
CA LEU A 222 0.47 -9.95 24.16
C LEU A 222 1.43 -10.21 25.32
N ASP A 223 2.58 -10.84 25.04
CA ASP A 223 3.61 -11.09 26.06
C ASP A 223 4.15 -9.78 26.64
N SER A 224 4.38 -8.77 25.78
CA SER A 224 4.85 -7.45 26.21
C SER A 224 3.84 -6.75 27.13
N LEU A 225 2.53 -6.95 26.91
CA LEU A 225 1.48 -6.40 27.74
C LEU A 225 1.45 -7.08 29.11
N ALA A 226 1.59 -8.41 29.15
CA ALA A 226 1.65 -9.18 30.40
C ALA A 226 2.83 -8.74 31.28
N ILE A 227 4.01 -8.54 30.68
CA ILE A 227 5.20 -8.04 31.39
C ILE A 227 4.94 -6.64 31.96
N LYS A 228 4.38 -5.72 31.16
CA LYS A 228 4.04 -4.36 31.64
C LYS A 228 3.04 -4.40 32.78
N SER A 229 1.99 -5.23 32.69
CA SER A 229 1.00 -5.38 33.77
C SER A 229 1.66 -5.85 35.06
N ARG A 230 2.51 -6.88 34.99
CA ARG A 230 3.20 -7.43 36.16
C ARG A 230 4.18 -6.42 36.79
N TYR A 231 4.87 -5.65 35.95
CA TYR A 231 5.75 -4.59 36.43
C TYR A 231 4.97 -3.47 37.13
N LEU A 232 3.81 -3.08 36.59
CA LEU A 232 2.95 -2.08 37.23
C LEU A 232 2.41 -2.58 38.57
N GLU A 233 2.00 -3.85 38.65
CA GLU A 233 1.56 -4.49 39.88
C GLU A 233 2.68 -4.56 40.92
N TYR A 234 3.90 -4.95 40.53
CA TYR A 234 5.05 -4.94 41.43
C TYR A 234 5.40 -3.52 41.92
N LYS A 235 5.43 -2.54 41.02
CA LYS A 235 5.89 -1.18 41.34
C LYS A 235 4.87 -0.35 42.11
N TYR A 236 3.57 -0.57 41.86
CA TYR A 236 2.49 0.26 42.43
C TYR A 236 1.51 -0.53 43.31
N GLY A 237 1.46 -1.86 43.19
CA GLY A 237 0.57 -2.72 43.99
C GLY A 237 1.01 -2.91 45.43
N GLU A 238 2.33 -2.95 45.71
CA GLU A 238 2.83 -3.05 47.09
C GLU A 238 2.64 -1.72 47.86
N THR A 239 2.77 -0.57 47.19
CA THR A 239 2.55 0.77 47.80
C THR A 239 1.11 1.03 48.28
N GLY A 240 0.14 0.19 47.93
CA GLY A 240 -1.25 0.30 48.38
C GLY A 240 -1.58 -0.44 49.69
N MET A 241 -0.71 -1.34 50.17
CA MET A 241 -0.96 -2.15 51.37
C MET A 241 -0.17 -1.68 52.61
N ASP A 242 0.85 -0.84 52.42
CA ASP A 242 1.74 -0.40 53.51
C ASP A 242 1.29 0.91 54.19
N GLY A 243 0.23 1.56 53.66
CA GLY A 243 -0.27 2.86 54.14
C GLY A 243 -1.43 2.80 55.13
N GLU A 244 -2.02 1.63 55.40
CA GLU A 244 -3.30 1.51 56.13
C GLU A 244 -3.22 0.69 57.43
N SER A 245 -2.03 0.61 58.04
CA SER A 245 -1.84 -0.07 59.34
C SER A 245 -1.21 0.79 60.44
N GLN A 246 -1.33 2.13 60.35
CA GLN A 246 -1.03 3.03 61.47
C GLN A 246 -2.07 4.16 61.59
N THR A 247 -3.20 3.88 62.23
CA THR A 247 -3.91 4.81 63.12
C THR A 247 -4.76 4.04 64.10
#